data_AF-A0A661NLT3-F1
#
_entry.id   AF-A0A661NLT3-F1
#
_cell.length_a   1.000
_cell.length_b   1.000
_cell.length_c   1.000
_cell.angle_alpha   90.00
_cell.angle_beta   90.00
_cell.angle_gamma   90.00
#
_symmetry.space_group_name_H-M   'P 1'
#
loop_
_entity.id
_entity.type
_entity.pdbx_description
1 polymer ?
#
loop_
_entity_poly.entity_id
_entity_poly.type
_entity_poly.pdbx_seq_one_letter_code
_entity_poly.pdbx_strand_id
1 'polypeptide(L)'
;MHELVQVARLESSSRGFRHTGIYHLLWAIWKSQPDLFSAWLQLYRVEIPPFVKMMETILRPRRAGGGVPRDRIDAELLERALAAADKLAGERGESTEVDHLFDVFPSLPEDPIVSLCQRFSLDYRPRTQPAGE
;
A
#
# COMPACT_ATOMS: atom_id res chain seq x y z
N MET A 1 -5.15 -7.54 -11.21
CA MET A 1 -4.40 -7.71 -9.93
C MET A 1 -3.10 -8.53 -10.04
N HIS A 2 -3.13 -9.75 -10.59
CA HIS A 2 -1.99 -10.68 -10.58
C HIS A 2 -0.66 -10.07 -11.05
N GLU A 3 -0.67 -9.30 -12.15
CA GLU A 3 0.53 -8.65 -12.69
C GLU A 3 1.18 -7.67 -11.70
N LEU A 4 0.39 -6.82 -11.03
CA LEU A 4 0.90 -5.87 -10.03
C LEU A 4 1.58 -6.57 -8.85
N VAL A 5 1.03 -7.71 -8.42
CA VAL A 5 1.63 -8.53 -7.36
C VAL A 5 2.97 -9.11 -7.81
N GLN A 6 3.09 -9.54 -9.07
CA GLN A 6 4.36 -10.01 -9.63
C GLN A 6 5.39 -8.88 -9.71
N VAL A 7 4.99 -7.68 -10.15
CA VAL A 7 5.86 -6.49 -10.14
C VAL A 7 6.34 -6.18 -8.72
N ALA A 8 5.45 -6.20 -7.74
CA ALA A 8 5.82 -5.98 -6.32
C ALA A 8 6.83 -7.02 -5.81
N ARG A 9 6.67 -8.29 -6.19
CA ARG A 9 7.60 -9.38 -5.84
C ARG A 9 8.98 -9.19 -6.47
N LEU A 10 9.01 -8.81 -7.75
CA LEU A 10 10.25 -8.52 -8.47
C LEU A 10 10.99 -7.33 -7.85
N GLU A 11 10.27 -6.24 -7.55
CA GLU A 11 10.82 -5.06 -6.86
C GLU A 11 11.42 -5.45 -5.50
N SER A 12 10.66 -6.17 -4.67
CA SER A 12 11.11 -6.69 -3.37
C SER A 12 12.40 -7.50 -3.51
N SER A 13 12.43 -8.47 -4.41
CA SER A 13 13.59 -9.35 -4.62
C SER A 13 14.81 -8.58 -5.11
N SER A 14 14.64 -7.68 -6.09
CA SER A 14 15.72 -6.88 -6.67
C SER A 14 16.41 -5.96 -5.65
N ARG A 15 15.67 -5.55 -4.60
CA ARG A 15 16.16 -4.69 -3.52
C ARG A 15 16.66 -5.46 -2.30
N GLY A 16 16.67 -6.81 -2.36
CA GLY A 16 17.19 -7.68 -1.32
C GLY A 16 16.24 -7.91 -0.13
N PHE A 17 14.95 -7.63 -0.28
CA PHE A 17 13.95 -7.91 0.75
C PHE A 17 13.61 -9.41 0.78
N ARG A 18 13.47 -9.95 2.00
CA ARG A 18 13.04 -11.35 2.21
C ARG A 18 11.54 -11.55 2.02
N HIS A 19 10.76 -10.49 2.25
CA HIS A 19 9.30 -10.51 2.16
C HIS A 19 8.80 -9.38 1.29
N THR A 20 7.80 -9.68 0.46
CA THR A 20 7.05 -8.66 -0.28
C THR A 20 5.94 -8.12 0.63
N GLY A 21 6.12 -6.88 1.09
CA GLY A 21 5.13 -6.18 1.91
C GLY A 21 4.20 -5.24 1.14
N ILE A 22 3.20 -4.69 1.84
CA ILE A 22 2.16 -3.79 1.28
C ILE A 22 2.74 -2.60 0.53
N TYR A 23 3.85 -2.03 1.00
CA TYR A 23 4.49 -0.89 0.35
C TYR A 23 5.14 -1.23 -0.98
N HIS A 24 5.51 -2.50 -1.24
CA HIS A 24 5.95 -2.94 -2.57
C HIS A 24 4.77 -2.98 -3.54
N LEU A 25 3.57 -3.36 -3.08
CA LEU A 25 2.36 -3.30 -3.89
C LEU A 25 1.97 -1.85 -4.19
N LEU A 26 1.98 -0.96 -3.19
CA LEU A 26 1.73 0.47 -3.40
C LEU A 26 2.74 1.08 -4.38
N TRP A 27 4.02 0.68 -4.29
CA TRP A 27 5.04 1.09 -5.25
C TRP A 27 4.75 0.60 -6.67
N ALA A 28 4.35 -0.66 -6.84
CA ALA A 28 3.95 -1.21 -8.14
C ALA A 28 2.74 -0.45 -8.71
N ILE A 29 1.72 -0.18 -7.89
CA ILE A 29 0.54 0.61 -8.28
C ILE A 29 0.96 2.01 -8.72
N TRP A 30 1.78 2.71 -7.93
CA TRP A 30 2.30 4.04 -8.28
C TRP A 30 3.02 4.04 -9.63
N LYS A 31 3.85 3.03 -9.91
CA LYS A 31 4.61 2.93 -11.16
C LYS A 31 3.75 2.59 -12.37
N SER A 32 2.75 1.73 -12.21
CA SER A 32 1.92 1.26 -13.32
C SER A 32 0.70 2.13 -13.57
N GLN A 33 0.15 2.76 -12.52
CA GLN A 33 -1.11 3.50 -12.55
C GLN A 33 -1.00 4.79 -11.71
N PRO A 34 -0.12 5.74 -12.09
CA PRO A 34 0.18 6.93 -11.29
C PRO A 34 -1.01 7.85 -11.10
N ASP A 35 -1.87 8.01 -12.10
CA ASP A 35 -3.05 8.88 -12.02
C ASP A 35 -4.07 8.34 -11.01
N LEU A 36 -4.32 7.03 -11.04
CA LEU A 36 -5.21 6.35 -10.12
C LEU A 36 -4.69 6.41 -8.68
N PHE A 37 -3.39 6.15 -8.50
CA PHE A 37 -2.73 6.29 -7.20
C PHE A 37 -2.80 7.72 -6.66
N SER A 38 -2.61 8.71 -7.53
CA SER A 38 -2.67 10.13 -7.17
C SER A 38 -4.07 10.54 -6.73
N ALA A 39 -5.09 10.15 -7.50
CA ALA A 39 -6.49 10.42 -7.17
C ALA A 39 -6.88 9.80 -5.82
N TRP A 40 -6.38 8.60 -5.53
CA TRP A 40 -6.63 7.95 -4.25
C TRP A 40 -5.92 8.64 -3.07
N LEU A 41 -4.64 9.02 -3.21
CA LEU A 41 -3.92 9.77 -2.17
C LEU A 41 -4.58 11.12 -1.84
N GLN A 42 -5.20 11.76 -2.83
CA GLN A 42 -5.94 13.01 -2.61
C GLN A 42 -7.13 12.83 -1.65
N LEU A 43 -7.72 11.64 -1.54
CA LEU A 43 -8.77 11.35 -0.56
C LEU A 43 -8.26 11.51 0.88
N TYR A 44 -6.97 11.26 1.10
CA TYR A 44 -6.28 11.46 2.37
C TYR A 44 -5.67 12.86 2.51
N ARG A 45 -5.82 13.72 1.50
CA ARG A 45 -5.17 15.04 1.42
C ARG A 45 -3.67 14.99 1.68
N VAL A 46 -3.03 13.93 1.22
CA VAL A 46 -1.59 13.72 1.35
C VAL A 46 -0.90 14.33 0.15
N GLU A 47 0.19 15.05 0.38
CA GLU A 47 1.06 15.50 -0.70
C GLU A 47 1.79 14.31 -1.32
N ILE A 48 1.61 14.13 -2.63
CA ILE A 48 2.16 12.98 -3.37
C ILE A 48 3.69 12.94 -3.32
N PRO A 49 4.44 14.04 -3.61
CA PRO A 49 5.91 13.94 -3.66
C PRO A 49 6.56 13.55 -2.32
N PRO A 50 6.17 14.13 -1.16
CA PRO A 50 6.63 13.67 0.15
C PRO A 50 6.28 12.20 0.42
N PHE A 51 5.05 11.78 0.12
CA PHE A 51 4.61 10.40 0.36
C PHE A 51 5.42 9.38 -0.46
N VAL A 52 5.58 9.63 -1.76
CA VAL A 52 6.38 8.77 -2.65
C VAL A 52 7.83 8.71 -2.17
N LYS A 53 8.41 9.83 -1.73
CA LYS A 53 9.77 9.86 -1.16
C LYS A 53 9.89 9.01 0.11
N MET A 54 8.86 8.97 0.95
CA MET A 54 8.86 8.12 2.15
C MET A 54 8.71 6.64 1.80
N MET A 55 7.88 6.30 0.80
CA MET A 55 7.82 4.94 0.24
C MET A 55 9.21 4.53 -0.28
N GLU A 56 9.87 5.38 -1.08
CA GLU A 56 11.23 5.11 -1.55
C GLU A 56 12.21 4.83 -0.41
N THR A 57 12.09 5.60 0.68
CA THR A 57 12.97 5.50 1.85
C THR A 57 12.83 4.14 2.55
N ILE A 58 11.60 3.66 2.77
CA ILE A 58 11.38 2.35 3.40
C ILE A 58 11.70 1.17 2.47
N LEU A 59 11.64 1.41 1.16
CA LEU A 59 11.98 0.45 0.09
C LEU A 59 13.45 0.53 -0.35
N ARG A 60 14.32 1.27 0.35
CA ARG A 60 15.75 1.28 0.01
C ARG A 60 16.40 -0.07 0.31
N PRO A 61 17.31 -0.56 -0.56
CA PRO A 61 18.10 -1.75 -0.29
C PRO A 61 18.85 -1.60 1.04
N ARG A 62 18.63 -2.53 1.98
CA ARG A 62 19.27 -2.47 3.29
C ARG A 62 20.61 -3.18 3.24
N ARG A 63 21.70 -2.45 3.52
CA ARG A 63 22.95 -3.08 3.96
C ARG A 63 22.70 -3.67 5.35
N ALA A 64 23.23 -4.86 5.62
CA ALA A 64 22.98 -5.60 6.85
C ALA A 64 23.21 -4.72 8.10
N GLY A 65 22.16 -4.53 8.90
CA GLY A 65 22.22 -3.89 10.22
C GLY A 65 21.62 -2.48 10.30
N GLY A 66 20.43 -2.36 10.91
CA GLY A 66 19.96 -1.09 11.47
C GLY A 66 18.53 -0.64 11.15
N GLY A 67 17.50 -1.38 11.62
CA GLY A 67 16.10 -0.95 11.87
C GLY A 67 15.24 -0.50 10.68
N VAL A 68 13.97 -0.91 10.48
CA VAL A 68 12.93 -1.50 11.35
C VAL A 68 12.42 -2.83 10.74
N PRO A 69 12.27 -3.94 11.49
CA PRO A 69 11.89 -5.26 10.96
C PRO A 69 10.37 -5.41 10.80
N ARG A 70 9.74 -4.47 10.09
CA ARG A 70 8.30 -4.53 9.80
C ARG A 70 7.97 -5.35 8.57
N ASP A 71 8.97 -5.86 7.84
CA ASP A 71 8.77 -6.58 6.58
C ASP A 71 7.77 -7.74 6.68
N ARG A 72 7.77 -8.47 7.81
CA ARG A 72 6.79 -9.54 8.06
C ARG A 72 5.38 -9.00 8.30
N ILE A 73 5.25 -7.94 9.11
CA ILE A 73 3.97 -7.29 9.38
C ILE A 73 3.39 -6.70 8.08
N ASP A 74 4.23 -6.04 7.29
CA ASP A 74 3.84 -5.45 6.02
C ASP A 74 3.47 -6.53 4.98
N ALA A 75 4.07 -7.72 5.05
CA ALA A 75 3.69 -8.88 4.23
C ALA A 75 2.36 -9.51 4.68
N GLU A 76 2.15 -9.68 5.99
CA GLU A 76 0.87 -10.13 6.53
C GLU A 76 -0.25 -9.13 6.20
N LEU A 77 0.04 -7.82 6.23
CA LEU A 77 -0.88 -6.76 5.83
C LEU A 77 -1.20 -6.82 4.33
N LEU A 78 -0.21 -7.12 3.48
CA LEU A 78 -0.42 -7.36 2.05
C LEU A 78 -1.35 -8.54 1.79
N GLU A 79 -1.11 -9.69 2.45
CA GLU A 79 -1.96 -10.88 2.29
C GLU A 79 -3.42 -10.57 2.69
N ARG A 80 -3.62 -9.86 3.81
CA ARG A 80 -4.95 -9.42 4.25
C ARG A 80 -5.61 -8.48 3.25
N ALA A 81 -4.86 -7.53 2.70
CA ALA A 81 -5.38 -6.59 1.71
C ALA A 81 -5.85 -7.32 0.44
N LEU A 82 -5.04 -8.24 -0.07
CA LEU A 82 -5.36 -9.01 -1.27
C LEU A 82 -6.60 -9.89 -1.02
N ALA A 83 -6.68 -10.58 0.12
CA ALA A 83 -7.83 -11.41 0.45
C ALA A 83 -9.12 -10.58 0.63
N ALA A 84 -9.03 -9.41 1.26
CA ALA A 84 -10.17 -8.51 1.43
C ALA A 84 -10.65 -7.92 0.11
N ALA A 85 -9.73 -7.50 -0.77
CA ALA A 85 -10.07 -6.99 -2.09
C ALA A 85 -10.70 -8.07 -2.98
N ASP A 86 -10.19 -9.31 -2.91
CA ASP A 86 -10.75 -10.44 -3.65
C ASP A 86 -12.18 -10.79 -3.18
N LYS A 87 -12.39 -10.79 -1.86
CA LYS A 87 -13.73 -10.95 -1.28
C LYS A 87 -14.68 -9.85 -1.75
N LEU A 88 -14.25 -8.59 -1.71
CA LEU A 88 -15.06 -7.45 -2.12
C LEU A 88 -15.43 -7.52 -3.61
N ALA A 89 -14.47 -7.88 -4.47
CA ALA A 89 -14.73 -8.08 -5.90
C ALA A 89 -15.73 -9.23 -6.12
N GLY A 90 -15.58 -10.35 -5.39
CA GLY A 90 -16.52 -11.46 -5.44
C GLY A 90 -17.94 -11.09 -4.99
N GLU A 91 -18.08 -10.24 -3.96
CA GLU A 91 -19.38 -9.71 -3.50
C GLU A 91 -20.03 -8.80 -4.56
N ARG A 92 -19.23 -8.12 -5.39
CA ARG A 92 -19.70 -7.28 -6.49
C ARG A 92 -19.88 -8.04 -7.82
N GLY A 93 -19.46 -9.30 -7.90
CA GLY A 93 -19.47 -10.09 -9.15
C GLY A 93 -18.44 -9.60 -10.17
N GLU A 94 -17.37 -8.95 -9.71
CA GLU A 94 -16.33 -8.30 -10.51
C GLU A 94 -15.01 -9.07 -10.43
N SER A 95 -14.06 -8.72 -11.31
CA SER A 95 -12.67 -9.17 -11.16
C SER A 95 -11.91 -8.26 -10.20
N THR A 96 -10.94 -8.81 -9.47
CA THR A 96 -10.17 -8.05 -8.48
C THR A 96 -9.28 -6.99 -9.14
N GLU A 97 -9.52 -5.72 -8.79
CA GLU A 97 -8.89 -4.52 -9.35
C GLU A 97 -8.24 -3.63 -8.27
N VAL A 98 -7.52 -2.59 -8.69
CA VAL A 98 -6.83 -1.67 -7.76
C VAL A 98 -7.82 -0.91 -6.88
N ASP A 99 -8.98 -0.53 -7.41
CA ASP A 99 -10.00 0.20 -6.66
C ASP A 99 -10.53 -0.62 -5.48
N HIS A 100 -10.63 -1.94 -5.63
CA HIS A 100 -10.98 -2.85 -4.54
C HIS A 100 -9.94 -2.81 -3.41
N LEU A 101 -8.64 -2.67 -3.72
CA LEU A 101 -7.62 -2.48 -2.68
C LEU A 101 -7.79 -1.15 -1.95
N PHE A 102 -8.06 -0.09 -2.70
CA PHE A 102 -8.24 1.26 -2.16
C PHE A 102 -9.45 1.36 -1.23
N ASP A 103 -10.50 0.59 -1.52
CA ASP A 103 -11.69 0.48 -0.67
C ASP A 103 -11.42 -0.29 0.63
N VAL A 104 -10.55 -1.31 0.62
CA VAL A 104 -10.31 -2.15 1.82
C VAL A 104 -9.18 -1.64 2.71
N PHE A 105 -8.24 -0.84 2.19
CA PHE A 105 -7.11 -0.32 2.96
C PHE A 105 -7.49 0.38 4.28
N PRO A 106 -8.51 1.25 4.35
CA PRO A 106 -8.95 1.86 5.61
C PRO A 106 -9.45 0.86 6.66
N SER A 107 -9.88 -0.33 6.23
CA SER A 107 -10.50 -1.36 7.09
C SER A 107 -9.51 -2.44 7.54
N LEU A 108 -8.25 -2.35 7.09
CA LEU A 108 -7.20 -3.24 7.56
C LEU A 108 -6.83 -2.94 9.02
N PRO A 109 -6.15 -3.86 9.73
CA PRO A 109 -5.64 -3.59 11.08
C PRO A 109 -4.74 -2.34 11.15
N GLU A 110 -4.13 -1.97 10.02
CA GLU A 110 -3.35 -0.76 9.85
C GLU A 110 -3.57 -0.24 8.43
N ASP A 111 -4.09 0.99 8.29
CA ASP A 111 -4.19 1.66 7.00
C ASP A 111 -2.78 2.06 6.54
N PRO A 112 -2.29 1.56 5.38
CA PRO A 112 -0.92 1.78 4.95
C PRO A 112 -0.61 3.25 4.62
N ILE A 113 -1.61 4.08 4.28
CA ILE A 113 -1.39 5.51 4.07
C ILE A 113 -1.21 6.21 5.41
N VAL A 114 -2.16 5.98 6.33
CA VAL A 114 -2.12 6.56 7.67
C VAL A 114 -0.85 6.14 8.41
N SER A 115 -0.49 4.87 8.32
CA SER A 115 0.74 4.30 8.90
C SER A 115 1.99 5.02 8.41
N LEU A 116 2.16 5.17 7.09
CA LEU A 116 3.34 5.81 6.54
C LEU A 116 3.39 7.28 6.91
N CYS A 117 2.25 7.98 6.83
CA CYS A 117 2.18 9.38 7.22
C CYS A 117 2.51 9.58 8.70
N GLN A 118 1.97 8.76 9.61
CA GLN A 118 2.30 8.82 11.03
C GLN A 118 3.77 8.53 11.29
N ARG A 119 4.32 7.49 10.64
CA ARG A 119 5.72 7.06 10.81
C ARG A 119 6.73 8.14 10.40
N PHE A 120 6.40 8.95 9.39
CA PHE A 120 7.28 10.00 8.87
C PHE A 120 6.78 11.42 9.17
N SER A 121 5.77 11.55 10.02
CA SER A 121 5.14 12.84 10.37
C SER A 121 4.73 13.66 9.15
N LEU A 122 4.17 13.01 8.12
CA LEU A 122 3.59 13.68 6.97
C LEU A 122 2.20 14.20 7.32
N ASP A 123 1.84 15.37 6.77
CA ASP A 123 0.49 15.90 6.87
C ASP A 123 -0.49 15.03 6.07
N TYR A 124 -1.61 14.69 6.70
CA TYR A 124 -2.71 13.96 6.10
C TYR A 124 -4.01 14.26 6.82
N ARG A 125 -5.13 14.07 6.13
CA ARG A 125 -6.46 14.05 6.72
C ARG A 125 -7.02 12.64 6.53
N PRO A 126 -7.27 11.87 7.61
CA PRO A 126 -7.89 10.56 7.49
C PRO A 126 -9.16 10.67 6.65
N ARG A 127 -9.38 9.72 5.75
CA ARG A 127 -10.65 9.59 5.04
C ARG A 127 -11.73 9.45 6.12
N THR A 128 -12.59 10.46 6.27
CA THR A 128 -13.80 10.29 7.08
C THR A 128 -14.61 9.19 6.40
N GLN A 129 -14.74 8.04 7.05
CA GLN A 129 -15.81 7.11 6.68
C GLN A 129 -17.11 7.93 6.72
N PRO A 130 -17.97 7.88 5.69
CA PRO A 130 -19.33 8.34 5.89
C PRO A 130 -19.84 7.57 7.11
N ALA A 131 -20.27 8.29 8.15
CA ALA A 131 -21.06 7.68 9.20
C ALA A 131 -22.18 6.94 8.48
N GLY A 132 -22.24 5.62 8.63
CA GLY A 132 -23.28 4.82 7.98
C GLY A 132 -24.64 5.44 8.28
N GLU A 133 -25.32 5.88 7.22
CA GLU A 133 -26.75 6.14 7.24
C GLU A 133 -27.51 4.81 7.22
#